data_AF-A4XEP9-F1
#
_entry.id   AF-A4XEP9-F1
#
_cell.length_a   1.000
_cell.length_b   1.000
_cell.length_c   1.000
_cell.angle_alpha   90.00
_cell.angle_beta   90.00
_cell.angle_gamma   90.00
#
_symmetry.space_group_name_H-M   'P 1'
#
loop_
_entity.id
_entity.type
_entity.pdbx_description
1 polymer ?
#
loop_
_entity_poly.entity_id
_entity_poly.type
_entity_poly.pdbx_seq_one_letter_code
_entity_poly.pdbx_strand_id
1 'polypeptide(L)'
;MSQKPFDPVAAWQDMVQKWEQEINGWSGKLTESEQFSALMGQATKVQLVAQRAFSEQMEGLLRNLNLPSKSQVEALSERIDGLEDSIDRVRLAIEALAAKSAAAPTPPEPRRTRKPPQAKG
;
A
#
# COMPACT_ATOMS: atom_id res chain seq x y z
N MET A 1 18.35 15.78 46.65
CA MET A 1 17.20 14.98 46.17
C MET A 1 17.53 14.51 44.76
N SER A 2 18.25 13.39 44.61
CA SER A 2 18.64 12.88 43.29
C SER A 2 17.40 12.30 42.60
N GLN A 3 17.02 12.90 41.47
CA GLN A 3 15.96 12.39 40.61
C GLN A 3 16.35 10.99 40.15
N LYS A 4 15.60 10.00 40.63
CA LYS A 4 15.75 8.61 40.21
C LYS A 4 15.48 8.57 38.70
N PRO A 5 16.39 8.03 37.87
CA PRO A 5 16.14 7.95 36.43
C PRO A 5 14.83 7.21 36.24
N PHE A 6 13.96 7.76 35.38
CA PHE A 6 12.72 7.10 34.99
C PHE A 6 13.08 5.71 34.46
N ASP A 7 12.83 4.69 35.28
CA ASP A 7 13.13 3.32 34.96
C ASP A 7 11.89 2.73 34.28
N PRO A 8 11.91 2.56 32.95
CA PRO A 8 10.76 2.06 32.21
C PRO A 8 10.39 0.63 32.61
N VAL A 9 11.36 -0.15 33.12
CA VAL A 9 11.11 -1.51 33.62
C VAL A 9 10.39 -1.45 34.95
N ALA A 10 10.78 -0.56 35.85
CA ALA A 10 10.09 -0.36 37.12
C ALA A 10 8.66 0.18 36.92
N ALA A 11 8.46 1.11 35.98
CA ALA A 11 7.14 1.63 35.62
C ALA A 11 6.25 0.54 35.00
N TRP A 12 6.81 -0.29 34.12
CA TRP A 12 6.13 -1.46 33.56
C TRP A 12 5.75 -2.48 34.64
N GLN A 13 6.67 -2.76 35.57
CA GLN A 13 6.45 -3.71 36.64
C GLN A 13 5.34 -3.25 37.60
N ASP A 14 5.30 -1.96 37.93
CA ASP A 14 4.20 -1.37 38.72
C ASP A 14 2.85 -1.47 37.99
N MET A 15 2.84 -1.26 36.67
CA MET A 15 1.64 -1.41 35.85
C MET A 15 1.14 -2.88 35.81
N VAL A 16 2.04 -3.84 35.65
CA VAL A 16 1.72 -5.29 35.68
C VAL A 16 1.21 -5.71 37.05
N GLN A 17 1.81 -5.22 38.14
CA GLN A 17 1.36 -5.51 39.51
C GLN A 17 -0.04 -4.96 39.78
N LYS A 18 -0.35 -3.75 39.32
CA LYS A 18 -1.69 -3.17 39.40
C LYS A 18 -2.71 -3.97 38.59
N TRP A 19 -2.32 -4.41 37.40
CA TRP A 19 -3.17 -5.23 36.54
C TRP A 19 -3.46 -6.61 37.15
N GLU A 20 -2.48 -7.25 37.79
CA GLU A 20 -2.66 -8.52 38.51
C GLU A 20 -3.63 -8.36 39.70
N GLN A 21 -3.56 -7.24 40.42
CA GLN A 21 -4.52 -6.92 41.48
C GLN A 21 -5.93 -6.68 40.94
N GLU A 22 -6.06 -5.99 39.80
CA GLU A 22 -7.34 -5.81 39.12
C GLU A 22 -7.93 -7.15 38.66
N ILE A 23 -7.13 -8.04 38.06
CA ILE A 23 -7.57 -9.38 37.65
C ILE A 23 -8.00 -10.24 38.84
N ASN A 24 -7.27 -10.17 39.95
CA ASN A 24 -7.65 -10.86 41.19
C ASN A 24 -8.98 -10.31 41.74
N GLY A 25 -9.26 -9.02 41.56
CA GLY A 25 -10.57 -8.42 41.86
C GLY A 25 -11.70 -8.86 40.91
N TRP A 26 -11.36 -9.24 39.68
CA TRP A 26 -12.30 -9.75 38.68
C TRP A 26 -12.72 -11.21 38.95
N SER A 27 -11.93 -11.97 39.71
CA SER A 27 -12.19 -13.37 40.09
C SER A 27 -13.49 -13.61 40.86
N GLY A 28 -14.08 -12.59 41.49
CA GLY A 28 -15.27 -12.74 42.33
C GLY A 28 -16.59 -12.26 41.72
N LYS A 29 -16.57 -11.56 40.57
CA LYS A 29 -17.75 -10.84 40.05
C LYS A 29 -18.11 -11.13 38.59
N LEU A 30 -17.37 -12.00 37.91
CA LEU A 30 -17.56 -12.31 36.48
C LEU A 30 -18.52 -13.46 36.19
N THR A 31 -19.17 -14.04 37.20
CA THR A 31 -20.10 -15.17 37.01
C THR A 31 -21.49 -14.78 36.47
N GLU A 32 -21.78 -13.49 36.26
CA GLU A 32 -23.01 -13.04 35.59
C GLU A 32 -22.69 -12.51 34.17
N SER A 33 -22.87 -13.41 33.20
CA SER A 33 -22.30 -13.42 31.84
C SER A 33 -22.78 -12.32 30.87
N GLU A 34 -23.62 -11.37 31.29
CA GLU A 34 -24.14 -10.32 30.41
C GLU A 34 -23.29 -9.04 30.46
N GLN A 35 -22.85 -8.63 31.65
CA GLN A 35 -22.07 -7.41 31.82
C GLN A 35 -20.65 -7.54 31.25
N PHE A 36 -20.06 -8.74 31.33
CA PHE A 36 -18.75 -9.03 30.75
C PHE A 36 -18.76 -8.93 29.22
N SER A 37 -19.78 -9.48 28.56
CA SER A 37 -19.90 -9.44 27.10
C SER A 37 -20.05 -7.99 26.58
N ALA A 38 -20.83 -7.17 27.28
CA ALA A 38 -20.98 -5.76 26.97
C ALA A 38 -19.68 -4.97 27.20
N LEU A 39 -18.99 -5.24 28.32
CA LEU A 39 -17.68 -4.65 28.64
C LEU A 39 -16.62 -5.03 27.60
N MET A 40 -16.55 -6.29 27.18
CA MET A 40 -15.61 -6.74 26.15
C MET A 40 -15.89 -6.09 24.80
N GLY A 41 -17.16 -5.93 24.42
CA GLY A 41 -17.56 -5.20 23.22
C GLY A 41 -17.16 -3.72 23.26
N GLN A 42 -17.31 -3.06 24.42
CA GLN A 42 -16.87 -1.68 24.61
C GLN A 42 -15.34 -1.57 24.64
N ALA A 43 -14.64 -2.47 25.34
CA ALA A 43 -13.18 -2.52 25.40
C ALA A 43 -12.57 -2.73 24.01
N THR A 44 -13.17 -3.59 23.19
CA THR A 44 -12.72 -3.80 21.80
C THR A 44 -12.87 -2.54 20.95
N LYS A 45 -13.98 -1.80 21.11
CA LYS A 45 -14.17 -0.51 20.43
C LYS A 45 -13.16 0.54 20.89
N VAL A 46 -12.91 0.62 22.20
CA VAL A 46 -11.92 1.53 22.78
C VAL A 46 -10.52 1.18 22.30
N GLN A 47 -10.17 -0.11 22.20
CA GLN A 47 -8.90 -0.58 21.68
C GLN A 47 -8.70 -0.18 20.21
N LEU A 48 -9.73 -0.32 19.37
CA LEU A 48 -9.66 0.12 17.97
C LEU A 48 -9.44 1.63 17.87
N VAL A 49 -10.13 2.41 18.69
CA VAL A 49 -9.98 3.87 18.74
C VAL A 49 -8.58 4.25 19.22
N ALA A 50 -8.05 3.57 20.23
CA ALA A 50 -6.69 3.78 20.73
C ALA A 50 -5.64 3.44 19.67
N GLN A 51 -5.80 2.33 18.95
CA GLN A 51 -4.91 1.96 17.83
C GLN A 51 -4.92 3.00 16.72
N ARG A 52 -6.11 3.54 16.38
CA ARG A 52 -6.24 4.60 15.39
C ARG A 52 -5.56 5.90 15.83
N ALA A 53 -5.84 6.36 17.05
CA ALA A 53 -5.23 7.57 17.61
C ALA A 53 -3.70 7.46 17.70
N PHE A 54 -3.19 6.28 18.11
CA PHE A 54 -1.76 6.01 18.14
C PHE A 54 -1.14 6.04 16.73
N SER A 55 -1.83 5.47 15.73
CA SER A 55 -1.37 5.48 14.35
C SER A 55 -1.31 6.89 13.77
N GLU A 56 -2.33 7.71 14.03
CA GLU A 56 -2.38 9.13 13.62
C GLU A 56 -1.26 9.94 14.31
N GLN A 57 -1.01 9.70 15.60
CA GLN A 57 0.07 10.34 16.33
C GLN A 57 1.45 9.90 15.81
N MET A 58 1.65 8.62 15.54
CA MET A 58 2.89 8.09 14.98
C MET A 58 3.16 8.64 13.58
N GLU A 59 2.12 8.77 12.74
CA GLU A 59 2.23 9.39 11.43
C GLU A 59 2.62 10.88 11.54
N GLY A 60 2.05 11.62 12.49
CA GLY A 60 2.45 12.99 12.78
C GLY A 60 3.90 13.11 13.27
N LEU A 61 4.34 12.20 14.14
CA LEU A 61 5.72 12.14 14.63
C LEU A 61 6.71 11.81 13.50
N LEU A 62 6.41 10.83 12.65
CA LEU A 62 7.24 10.45 11.51
C LEU A 62 7.34 11.60 10.50
N ARG A 63 6.23 12.28 10.20
CA ARG A 63 6.22 13.50 9.36
C ARG A 63 7.10 14.61 9.95
N ASN A 64 7.02 14.86 11.26
CA ASN A 64 7.85 15.87 11.92
C ASN A 64 9.34 15.50 11.94
N LEU A 65 9.67 14.22 11.90
CA LEU A 65 11.05 13.71 11.83
C LEU A 65 11.55 13.52 10.38
N ASN A 66 10.79 13.95 9.36
CA ASN A 66 11.09 13.71 7.93
C ASN A 66 11.25 12.21 7.58
N LEU A 67 10.67 11.31 8.37
CA LEU A 67 10.66 9.88 8.10
C LEU A 67 9.37 9.54 7.32
N PRO A 68 9.47 8.77 6.21
CA PRO A 68 8.30 8.43 5.41
C PRO A 68 7.35 7.55 6.22
N SER A 69 6.06 7.92 6.26
CA SER A 69 5.03 7.12 6.92
C SER A 69 4.64 5.90 6.05
N LYS A 70 4.10 4.86 6.67
CA LYS A 70 3.59 3.66 5.96
C LYS A 70 2.60 4.04 4.84
N SER A 71 1.68 4.95 5.13
CA SER A 71 0.70 5.47 4.17
C SER A 71 1.35 6.14 2.95
N GLN A 72 2.46 6.86 3.14
CA GLN A 72 3.20 7.50 2.05
C GLN A 72 3.97 6.49 1.19
N VAL A 73 4.51 5.44 1.81
CA VAL A 73 5.15 4.33 1.06
C VAL A 73 4.12 3.62 0.20
N GLU A 74 2.94 3.31 0.74
CA GLU A 74 1.85 2.68 0.00
C GLU A 74 1.37 3.55 -1.18
N ALA A 75 1.15 4.85 -0.95
CA ALA A 75 0.77 5.78 -2.02
C ALA A 75 1.85 5.93 -3.10
N LEU A 76 3.14 5.84 -2.73
CA LEU A 76 4.24 5.85 -3.69
C LEU A 76 4.27 4.56 -4.51
N SER A 77 4.04 3.40 -3.89
CA SER A 77 3.94 2.10 -4.59
C SER A 77 2.84 2.10 -5.64
N GLU A 78 1.63 2.55 -5.28
CA GLU A 78 0.50 2.62 -6.23
C GLU A 78 0.80 3.56 -7.41
N ARG A 79 1.52 4.65 -7.17
CA ARG A 79 1.96 5.56 -8.24
C ARG A 79 3.01 4.94 -9.15
N ILE A 80 3.90 4.09 -8.61
CA ILE A 80 4.90 3.36 -9.39
C ILE A 80 4.20 2.33 -10.28
N ASP A 81 3.25 1.57 -9.75
CA ASP A 81 2.48 0.59 -10.53
C ASP A 81 1.76 1.26 -11.71
N GLY A 82 1.16 2.44 -11.49
CA GLY A 82 0.52 3.22 -12.56
C GLY A 82 1.50 3.73 -13.63
N LEU A 83 2.75 4.03 -13.24
CA LEU A 83 3.80 4.39 -14.19
C LEU A 83 4.25 3.19 -15.02
N GLU A 84 4.36 2.00 -14.41
CA GLU A 84 4.71 0.77 -15.11
C GLU A 84 3.65 0.44 -16.19
N ASP A 85 2.36 0.50 -15.87
CA ASP A 85 1.29 0.29 -16.86
C ASP A 85 1.33 1.33 -17.99
N SER A 86 1.63 2.60 -17.68
CA SER A 86 1.77 3.64 -18.71
C SER A 86 2.96 3.37 -19.63
N ILE A 87 4.08 2.86 -19.09
CA ILE A 87 5.28 2.51 -19.87
C ILE A 87 4.95 1.35 -20.82
N ASP A 88 4.26 0.32 -20.32
CA ASP A 88 3.86 -0.82 -21.14
C ASP A 88 2.92 -0.42 -22.27
N ARG A 89 1.95 0.47 -22.02
CA ARG A 89 1.08 1.02 -23.06
C ARG A 89 1.86 1.78 -24.14
N VAL A 90 2.82 2.62 -23.73
CA VAL A 90 3.66 3.37 -24.68
C VAL A 90 4.50 2.41 -25.51
N ARG A 91 5.09 1.38 -24.89
CA ARG A 91 5.85 0.35 -25.60
C ARG A 91 5.00 -0.34 -26.67
N LEU A 92 3.80 -0.80 -26.31
CA LEU A 92 2.88 -1.43 -27.25
C LEU A 92 2.47 -0.49 -28.39
N ALA A 93 2.24 0.80 -28.11
CA ALA A 93 1.91 1.79 -29.12
C ALA A 93 3.07 2.01 -30.12
N ILE A 94 4.32 2.02 -29.64
CA ILE A 94 5.52 2.13 -30.48
C ILE A 94 5.67 0.89 -31.37
N GLU A 95 5.53 -0.31 -30.79
CA GLU A 95 5.60 -1.58 -31.54
C GLU A 95 4.52 -1.64 -32.63
N ALA A 96 3.29 -1.24 -32.32
CA ALA A 96 2.20 -1.15 -33.30
C ALA A 96 2.47 -0.14 -34.42
N LEU A 97 3.05 1.03 -34.08
CA LEU A 97 3.41 2.05 -35.06
C LEU A 97 4.52 1.56 -35.99
N ALA A 98 5.54 0.89 -35.43
CA ALA A 98 6.63 0.29 -36.20
C ALA A 98 6.12 -0.80 -37.16
N ALA A 99 5.22 -1.68 -36.68
CA ALA A 99 4.59 -2.70 -37.51
C ALA A 99 3.76 -2.09 -38.66
N LYS A 100 3.00 -1.03 -38.38
CA LYS A 100 2.21 -0.31 -39.38
C LYS A 100 3.10 0.39 -40.43
N SER A 101 4.25 0.91 -40.01
CA SER A 101 5.22 1.54 -40.92
C SER A 101 5.93 0.53 -41.82
N ALA A 102 6.15 -0.70 -41.34
CA ALA A 102 6.71 -1.80 -42.13
C ALA A 102 5.69 -2.41 -43.12
N ALA A 103 4.40 -2.31 -42.84
CA ALA A 103 3.32 -2.83 -43.68
C ALA A 103 2.84 -1.84 -44.77
N ALA A 104 3.55 -0.72 -44.99
CA ALA A 104 3.17 0.25 -46.02
C ALA A 104 3.22 -0.42 -47.42
N PRO A 105 2.11 -0.44 -48.18
CA PRO A 105 2.08 -1.12 -49.47
C PRO A 105 2.94 -0.38 -50.49
N THR A 106 3.89 -1.09 -51.11
CA THR A 106 4.63 -0.61 -52.28
C THR A 106 3.65 -0.30 -53.42
N PRO A 107 3.75 0.87 -54.08
CA PRO A 107 2.90 1.20 -55.22
C PRO A 107 2.97 0.10 -56.30
N PRO A 108 1.84 -0.29 -56.90
CA PRO A 108 1.83 -1.34 -57.92
C PRO A 108 2.71 -0.91 -59.10
N GLU A 109 3.71 -1.74 -59.42
CA GLU A 109 4.68 -1.46 -60.47
C GLU A 109 3.97 -1.40 -61.85
N PRO A 110 4.19 -0.34 -62.65
CA PRO A 110 3.49 -0.17 -63.91
C PRO A 110 3.86 -1.29 -64.88
N ARG A 111 2.85 -2.04 -65.34
CA ARG A 111 3.01 -3.16 -66.28
C ARG A 111 3.66 -2.65 -67.58
N ARG A 112 4.86 -3.18 -67.89
CA ARG A 112 5.58 -2.91 -69.14
C ARG A 112 4.76 -3.39 -70.35
N THR A 113 4.25 -2.45 -71.14
CA THR A 113 3.42 -2.71 -72.34
C THR A 113 4.20 -2.81 -73.66
N ARG A 114 5.53 -2.81 -73.64
CA ARG A 114 6.30 -3.00 -74.88
C ARG A 114 6.30 -4.46 -75.31
N LYS A 115 5.41 -4.80 -76.26
CA LYS A 115 5.53 -6.01 -77.08
C LYS A 115 6.73 -5.86 -78.03
N PRO A 116 7.63 -6.86 -78.12
CA PRO A 116 8.74 -6.81 -79.07
C PRO A 116 8.21 -6.87 -80.52
N PRO A 117 8.88 -6.22 -81.48
CA PRO A 117 8.50 -6.27 -82.88
C PRO A 117 8.60 -7.70 -83.39
N GLN A 118 7.54 -8.18 -84.05
CA GLN A 118 7.52 -9.50 -84.67
C GLN A 118 8.45 -9.47 -85.89
N ALA A 119 9.47 -10.32 -85.89
CA ALA A 119 10.36 -10.50 -87.02
C ALA A 119 9.57 -11.03 -88.22
N LYS A 120 9.57 -10.27 -89.33
CA LYS A 120 9.14 -10.71 -90.65
C LYS A 120 10.37 -11.19 -91.43
N GLY A 121 10.25 -12.33 -92.10
CA GLY A 121 11.20 -12.81 -93.11
C GLY A 121 11.75 -14.18 -92.78
#